data_AF-A0A7J7P7U0-F1
#
_entry.id   AF-A0A7J7P7U0-F1
#
_cell.length_a   1.000
_cell.length_b   1.000
_cell.length_c   1.000
_cell.angle_alpha   90.00
_cell.angle_beta   90.00
_cell.angle_gamma   90.00
#
_symmetry.space_group_name_H-M   'P 1'
#
loop_
_entity.id
_entity.type
_entity.pdbx_description
1 polymer ?
#
loop_
_entity_poly.entity_id
_entity_poly.type
_entity_poly.pdbx_seq_one_letter_code
_entity_poly.pdbx_strand_id
1 'polypeptide(L)'
;MITSGSPLDHRFTHPLITIHYHYSSSAVHRFTLSSQQLFTLLAGYDLSSAIEAKVPARGKALIPTDLSIAISQGTYARIAPRSGLTWKHSIDVGAGVIDADYRGPVGVILFNHSDVDFEIFIS
;
A
#
# COMPACT_ATOMS: atom_id res chain seq x y z
N MET A 1 5.75 -44.84 0.36
CA MET A 1 4.83 -44.71 -0.79
C MET A 1 4.09 -43.40 -0.61
N ILE A 2 4.37 -42.43 -1.48
CA ILE A 2 3.84 -41.06 -1.61
C ILE A 2 2.35 -41.17 -2.04
N THR A 3 1.35 -40.39 -1.64
CA THR A 3 0.96 -38.96 -1.86
C THR A 3 -0.36 -38.76 -1.05
N SER A 4 -0.90 -37.58 -0.73
CA SER A 4 -0.88 -36.29 -1.40
C SER A 4 -1.12 -35.15 -0.38
N GLY A 5 -0.35 -34.07 -0.53
CA GLY A 5 -0.47 -32.85 0.25
C GLY A 5 -1.69 -32.02 -0.12
N SER A 6 -2.30 -31.42 0.90
CA SER A 6 -3.11 -30.22 0.76
C SER A 6 -2.16 -29.01 0.77
N PRO A 7 -2.20 -28.10 -0.22
CA PRO A 7 -1.34 -26.93 -0.23
C PRO A 7 -1.70 -26.01 0.94
N LEU A 8 -0.66 -25.55 1.64
CA LEU A 8 -0.75 -24.49 2.64
C LEU A 8 -1.52 -23.30 2.05
N ASP A 9 -2.55 -22.86 2.77
CA ASP A 9 -3.33 -21.69 2.42
C ASP A 9 -2.48 -20.42 2.61
N HIS A 10 -1.77 -20.02 1.56
CA HIS A 10 -0.95 -18.80 1.49
C HIS A 10 -1.76 -17.51 1.27
N ARG A 11 -3.06 -17.51 1.56
CA ARG A 11 -3.91 -16.34 1.35
C ARG A 11 -3.67 -15.30 2.45
N PHE A 12 -2.92 -14.25 2.07
CA PHE A 12 -2.86 -12.91 2.71
C PHE A 12 -1.87 -12.70 3.87
N THR A 13 -0.60 -13.06 3.72
CA THR A 13 0.48 -12.66 4.65
C THR A 13 1.27 -11.41 4.22
N HIS A 14 0.94 -10.77 3.10
CA HIS A 14 1.69 -9.58 2.65
C HIS A 14 1.04 -8.28 3.18
N PRO A 15 1.83 -7.38 3.82
CA PRO A 15 1.35 -6.08 4.24
C PRO A 15 1.21 -5.16 3.03
N LEU A 16 0.06 -5.24 2.38
CA LEU A 16 -0.36 -4.28 1.36
C LEU A 16 -0.60 -2.91 2.03
N ILE A 17 -0.65 -1.80 1.29
CA ILE A 17 -1.00 -0.45 1.79
C ILE A 17 -2.01 0.19 0.82
N THR A 18 -3.13 0.76 1.28
CA THR A 18 -4.19 1.22 0.37
C THR A 18 -4.05 2.71 0.01
N ILE A 19 -3.99 3.08 -1.28
CA ILE A 19 -4.08 4.47 -1.78
C ILE A 19 -5.55 4.87 -1.89
N HIS A 20 -6.01 5.87 -1.16
CA HIS A 20 -7.32 6.48 -1.39
C HIS A 20 -7.24 7.63 -2.41
N TYR A 21 -8.20 7.69 -3.33
CA TYR A 21 -8.45 8.88 -4.13
C TYR A 21 -9.55 9.71 -3.48
N HIS A 22 -9.35 11.03 -3.37
CA HIS A 22 -10.44 11.96 -3.09
C HIS A 22 -10.88 12.60 -4.42
N TYR A 23 -12.06 12.21 -4.91
CA TYR A 23 -12.61 12.68 -6.18
C TYR A 23 -13.41 13.97 -5.99
N SER A 24 -13.06 15.03 -6.73
CA SER A 24 -13.88 16.23 -6.88
C SER A 24 -14.28 16.36 -8.35
N SER A 25 -15.56 16.07 -8.63
CA SER A 25 -16.36 16.49 -9.80
C SER A 25 -15.98 15.98 -11.22
N SER A 26 -16.85 15.11 -11.75
CA SER A 26 -17.20 14.82 -13.16
C SER A 26 -16.13 14.92 -14.27
N ALA A 27 -15.34 13.85 -14.49
CA ALA A 27 -14.94 13.36 -15.82
C ALA A 27 -14.31 11.95 -15.72
N VAL A 28 -14.88 10.97 -16.41
CA VAL A 28 -14.34 9.61 -16.54
C VAL A 28 -13.31 9.58 -17.66
N HIS A 29 -12.03 9.32 -17.37
CA HIS A 29 -11.03 8.89 -18.36
C HIS A 29 -10.14 7.77 -17.81
N ARG A 30 -9.90 6.79 -18.68
CA ARG A 30 -9.35 5.44 -18.46
C ARG A 30 -7.89 5.46 -17.98
N PHE A 31 -7.60 4.79 -16.86
CA PHE A 31 -6.24 4.45 -16.46
C PHE A 31 -6.09 2.93 -16.38
N THR A 32 -5.17 2.38 -17.18
CA THR A 32 -4.83 0.95 -17.20
C THR A 32 -3.79 0.70 -16.11
N LEU A 33 -4.25 0.21 -14.95
CA LEU A 33 -3.40 -0.56 -14.04
C LEU A 33 -3.51 -2.03 -14.48
N SER A 34 -2.37 -2.65 -14.81
CA SER A 34 -2.33 -4.02 -15.29
C SER A 34 -2.85 -4.99 -14.24
N SER A 35 -3.99 -5.61 -14.57
CA SER A 35 -4.49 -6.91 -14.11
C SER A 35 -4.21 -7.29 -12.64
N GLN A 36 -4.82 -6.59 -11.67
CA GLN A 36 -5.65 -7.19 -10.62
C GLN A 36 -6.64 -6.14 -10.09
N GLN A 37 -7.90 -6.56 -9.94
CA GLN A 37 -9.03 -5.87 -9.29
C GLN A 37 -9.83 -4.83 -10.09
N LEU A 38 -10.72 -5.37 -10.94
CA LEU A 38 -11.97 -4.76 -11.39
C LEU A 38 -13.02 -4.73 -10.26
N PHE A 39 -12.78 -3.96 -9.20
CA PHE A 39 -13.83 -3.67 -8.22
C PHE A 39 -14.11 -2.18 -8.20
N THR A 40 -15.15 -1.79 -8.95
CA THR A 40 -15.60 -0.40 -9.18
C THR A 40 -15.97 0.37 -7.89
N LEU A 41 -16.00 -0.30 -6.73
CA LEU A 41 -16.39 0.27 -5.44
C LEU A 41 -15.25 0.32 -4.40
N LEU A 42 -14.02 -0.05 -4.77
CA LEU A 42 -12.89 0.08 -3.84
C LEU A 42 -12.53 1.54 -3.65
N ALA A 43 -12.29 1.93 -2.39
CA ALA A 43 -11.81 3.26 -2.06
C ALA A 43 -10.35 3.47 -2.50
N GLY A 44 -9.62 2.40 -2.81
CA GLY A 44 -8.21 2.48 -3.11
C GLY A 44 -7.53 1.25 -3.69
N TYR A 45 -6.26 1.44 -4.09
CA TYR A 45 -5.38 0.38 -4.60
C TYR A 45 -4.33 0.01 -3.57
N ASP A 46 -4.02 -1.28 -3.50
CA ASP A 46 -2.95 -1.78 -2.65
C ASP A 46 -1.56 -1.50 -3.26
N LEU A 47 -0.62 -1.07 -2.42
CA LEU A 47 0.79 -0.84 -2.67
C LEU A 47 1.60 -1.95 -2.02
N SER A 48 2.57 -2.48 -2.77
CA SER A 48 3.59 -3.42 -2.28
C SER A 48 4.93 -2.73 -2.05
N SER A 49 5.72 -3.27 -1.13
CA SER A 49 7.12 -2.87 -0.96
C SER A 49 7.98 -3.41 -2.10
N ALA A 50 8.89 -2.58 -2.59
CA ALA A 50 9.91 -3.00 -3.57
C ALA A 50 11.10 -3.73 -2.93
N ILE A 51 11.25 -3.62 -1.60
CA ILE A 51 12.36 -4.20 -0.85
C ILE A 51 11.86 -4.92 0.41
N GLU A 52 12.65 -5.86 0.91
CA GLU A 52 12.53 -6.30 2.29
C GLU A 52 12.96 -5.16 3.22
N ALA A 53 12.18 -4.93 4.27
CA ALA A 53 12.42 -3.82 5.18
C ALA A 53 11.85 -4.11 6.56
N LYS A 54 12.21 -3.26 7.51
CA LYS A 54 11.71 -3.31 8.88
C LYS A 54 11.29 -1.92 9.33
N VAL A 55 10.15 -1.82 10.01
CA VAL A 55 9.76 -0.62 10.74
C VAL A 55 10.07 -0.85 12.22
N PRO A 56 11.13 -0.20 12.77
CA PRO A 56 11.53 -0.44 14.15
C PRO A 56 10.40 -0.14 15.14
N ALA A 57 10.35 -0.87 16.25
CA ALA A 57 9.48 -0.59 17.39
C ALA A 57 9.61 0.88 17.81
N ARG A 58 8.48 1.54 18.07
CA ARG A 58 8.40 2.98 18.38
C ARG A 58 9.11 3.89 17.35
N GLY A 59 9.33 3.39 16.14
CA GLY A 59 10.12 4.03 15.10
C GLY A 59 9.32 4.35 13.83
N LYS A 60 10.06 4.67 12.78
CA LYS A 60 9.51 4.95 11.45
C LYS A 60 10.46 4.49 10.35
N ALA A 61 9.90 4.16 9.19
CA ALA A 61 10.68 3.82 8.00
C ALA A 61 10.01 4.39 6.73
N LEU A 62 10.83 4.67 5.72
CA LEU A 62 10.36 4.97 4.36
C LEU A 62 10.47 3.69 3.54
N ILE A 63 9.35 3.18 3.06
CA ILE A 63 9.26 1.94 2.29
C ILE A 63 9.10 2.30 0.80
N PRO A 64 10.12 2.08 -0.05
CA PRO A 64 10.01 2.35 -1.48
C PRO A 64 9.03 1.36 -2.15
N THR A 65 8.30 1.83 -3.15
CA THR A 65 7.38 1.00 -3.95
C THR A 65 7.87 0.74 -5.37
N ASP A 66 8.96 1.39 -5.80
CA ASP A 66 9.44 1.43 -7.18
C ASP A 66 8.39 1.89 -8.22
N LEU A 67 7.36 2.59 -7.76
CA LEU A 67 6.35 3.20 -8.61
C LEU A 67 6.59 4.69 -8.77
N SER A 68 6.28 5.21 -9.95
CA SER A 68 5.98 6.63 -10.15
C SER A 68 4.56 6.70 -10.71
N ILE A 69 3.76 7.64 -10.23
CA ILE A 69 2.34 7.73 -10.58
C ILE A 69 2.01 9.04 -11.29
N ALA A 70 1.02 8.98 -12.17
CA ALA A 70 0.39 10.16 -12.75
C ALA A 70 -1.04 10.26 -12.21
N ILE A 71 -1.40 11.43 -11.69
CA ILE A 71 -2.69 11.67 -11.07
C ILE A 71 -3.43 12.72 -11.91
N SER A 72 -4.75 12.58 -11.99
CA SER A 72 -5.59 13.54 -12.72
C SER A 72 -5.54 14.92 -12.06
N GLN A 73 -5.52 15.97 -12.89
CA GLN A 73 -5.54 17.35 -12.41
C GLN A 73 -6.78 17.62 -11.54
N GLY A 74 -6.61 18.41 -10.47
CA GLY A 74 -7.69 18.70 -9.52
C GLY A 74 -7.89 17.62 -8.44
N THR A 75 -7.05 16.58 -8.43
CA THR A 75 -7.04 15.55 -7.39
C THR A 75 -5.62 15.35 -6.84
N TYR A 76 -5.49 14.61 -5.75
CA TYR A 76 -4.22 14.15 -5.20
C TYR A 76 -4.38 12.67 -4.83
N ALA A 77 -3.26 11.95 -4.75
CA ALA A 77 -3.28 10.59 -4.22
C ALA A 77 -2.97 10.62 -2.72
N ARG A 78 -3.77 9.91 -1.93
CA ARG A 78 -3.57 9.77 -0.49
C ARG A 78 -3.11 8.35 -0.17
N ILE A 79 -1.89 8.19 0.33
CA ILE A 79 -1.47 6.94 0.96
C ILE A 79 -2.17 6.85 2.31
N ALA A 80 -2.91 5.76 2.54
CA ALA A 80 -3.68 5.55 3.76
C ALA A 80 -3.30 4.22 4.43
N PRO A 81 -3.47 4.12 5.76
CA PRO A 81 -3.19 2.88 6.46
C PRO A 81 -4.22 1.79 6.11
N ARG A 82 -3.76 0.54 6.02
CA ARG A 82 -4.67 -0.61 6.03
C ARG A 82 -5.10 -0.89 7.47
N SER A 83 -6.40 -0.89 7.68
CA SER A 83 -7.01 -1.13 9.00
C SER A 83 -6.49 -2.39 9.70
N GLY A 84 -6.24 -3.46 8.94
CA GLY A 84 -5.67 -4.70 9.47
C GLY A 84 -4.25 -4.54 10.05
N LEU A 85 -3.40 -3.74 9.41
CA LEU A 85 -2.04 -3.47 9.90
C LEU A 85 -2.07 -2.52 11.09
N THR A 86 -2.96 -1.53 11.08
CA THR A 86 -3.16 -0.62 12.21
C THR A 86 -3.63 -1.39 13.44
N TRP A 87 -4.64 -2.25 13.31
CA TRP A 87 -5.17 -3.01 14.45
C TRP A 87 -4.19 -4.07 14.98
N LYS A 88 -3.57 -4.85 14.09
CA LYS A 88 -2.74 -6.01 14.50
C LYS A 88 -1.31 -5.64 14.87
N HIS A 89 -0.76 -4.59 14.27
CA HIS A 89 0.67 -4.26 14.35
C HIS A 89 0.94 -2.81 14.77
N SER A 90 -0.11 -2.03 15.06
CA SER A 90 0.02 -0.60 15.42
C SER A 90 0.76 0.22 14.36
N ILE A 91 0.58 -0.13 13.08
CA ILE A 91 1.19 0.59 11.94
C ILE A 91 0.26 1.69 11.44
N ASP A 92 0.81 2.88 11.27
CA ASP A 92 0.13 4.05 10.67
C ASP A 92 0.96 4.65 9.53
N VAL A 93 0.31 5.46 8.68
CA VAL A 93 0.94 6.13 7.54
C VAL A 93 1.23 7.59 7.87
N GLY A 94 2.49 7.99 7.68
CA GLY A 94 2.92 9.38 7.78
C GLY A 94 2.81 10.13 6.46
N ALA A 95 2.58 11.45 6.54
CA ALA A 95 2.43 12.37 5.40
C ALA A 95 1.34 11.93 4.40
N GLY A 96 1.71 11.06 3.46
CA GLY A 96 0.78 10.37 2.57
C GLY A 96 0.11 11.21 1.49
N VAL A 97 0.44 12.49 1.33
CA VAL A 97 -0.09 13.34 0.24
C VAL A 97 0.87 13.31 -0.95
N ILE A 98 0.38 12.93 -2.13
CA ILE A 98 1.14 12.97 -3.38
C ILE A 98 0.44 13.94 -4.33
N ASP A 99 1.15 15.00 -4.71
CA ASP A 99 0.67 16.05 -5.61
C ASP A 99 0.43 15.53 -7.03
N ALA A 100 -0.50 16.16 -7.76
CA ALA A 100 -0.93 15.72 -9.08
C ALA A 100 0.20 15.73 -10.13
N ASP A 101 1.14 16.65 -9.99
CA ASP A 101 2.30 16.87 -10.86
C ASP A 101 3.58 16.18 -10.37
N TYR A 102 3.54 15.50 -9.22
CA TYR A 102 4.67 14.70 -8.75
C TYR A 102 4.94 13.53 -9.70
N ARG A 103 6.19 13.37 -10.14
CA ARG A 103 6.65 12.29 -11.04
C ARG A 103 7.84 11.51 -10.49
N GLY A 104 8.21 11.78 -9.25
CA GLY A 104 9.28 11.05 -8.59
C GLY A 104 8.83 9.67 -8.08
N PRO A 105 9.77 8.90 -7.50
CA PRO A 105 9.47 7.62 -6.90
C PRO A 105 8.56 7.78 -5.67
N VAL A 106 7.50 6.97 -5.62
CA VAL A 106 6.58 6.90 -4.49
C VAL A 106 7.19 6.03 -3.39
N GLY A 107 7.16 6.54 -2.17
CA GLY A 107 7.49 5.77 -0.98
C GLY A 107 6.41 5.95 0.09
N VAL A 108 6.24 4.94 0.93
CA VAL A 108 5.30 4.98 2.05
C VAL A 108 6.06 5.21 3.34
N ILE A 109 5.73 6.28 4.05
CA ILE A 109 6.25 6.51 5.40
C ILE A 109 5.36 5.74 6.38
N LEU A 110 5.94 4.78 7.09
CA LEU A 110 5.25 4.02 8.12
C LEU A 110 5.75 4.45 9.51
N PHE A 111 4.81 4.64 10.43
CA PHE A 111 5.07 4.74 11.86
C PHE A 111 4.67 3.44 12.55
N ASN A 112 5.49 2.98 13.48
CA ASN A 112 5.21 1.83 14.32
C ASN A 112 4.98 2.29 15.77
N HIS A 113 3.73 2.21 16.21
CA HIS A 113 3.31 2.58 17.55
C HIS A 113 3.30 1.39 18.54
N SER A 114 3.88 0.25 18.17
CA SER A 114 4.08 -0.90 19.05
C SER A 114 5.51 -0.95 19.61
N ASP A 115 5.72 -1.87 20.55
CA ASP A 115 7.02 -2.21 21.13
C ASP A 115 7.70 -3.39 20.42
N VAL A 116 7.21 -3.79 19.23
CA VAL A 116 7.75 -4.90 18.44
C VAL A 116 8.07 -4.41 17.04
N ASP A 117 9.24 -4.80 16.53
CA ASP A 117 9.61 -4.49 15.14
C ASP A 117 8.61 -5.12 14.15
N PHE A 118 8.31 -4.40 13.08
CA PHE A 118 7.41 -4.87 12.04
C PHE A 118 8.20 -5.20 10.76
N GLU A 119 8.23 -6.48 10.41
CA GLU A 119 8.91 -7.00 9.23
C GLU A 119 8.04 -6.86 7.98
N ILE A 120 8.65 -6.44 6.87
CA ILE A 120 8.04 -6.27 5.56
C ILE A 120 8.82 -7.12 4.56
N PHE A 121 8.11 -7.99 3.84
CA PHE A 121 8.65 -8.87 2.82
C PHE A 121 8.14 -8.47 1.44
N ILE A 122 8.96 -8.70 0.42
CA ILE A 122 8.56 -8.50 -0.99
C ILE A 122 7.41 -9.47 -1.32
N SER A 123 6.41 -8.97 -2.06
CA SER A 123 5.30 -9.78 -2.59
C SER A 123 5.63 -10.37 -3.95
#